data_AF-A0A7C6CLB2-F1
#
_entry.id   AF-A0A7C6CLB2-F1
#
_cell.length_a   1.000
_cell.length_b   1.000
_cell.length_c   1.000
_cell.angle_alpha   90.00
_cell.angle_beta   90.00
_cell.angle_gamma   90.00
#
_symmetry.space_group_name_H-M   'P 1'
#
loop_
_entity.id
_entity.type
_entity.pdbx_description
1 polymer ?
#
loop_
_entity_poly.entity_id
_entity_poly.type
_entity_poly.pdbx_seq_one_letter_code
_entity_poly.pdbx_strand_id
1 'polypeptide(L)'
;MKEIWNWIQLVFTAIGGVLGWYLGGLDGFLYALIAFVVVDYITGVLRAIVEKKLSSRVGAQGIAKKVALFLVVGIGHLIDTYLLGGTGAPLRTAIIFFYIANEGISLVENATAIGLPVPEKLKDELAQLHGKDGEAK
;
A
#
# COMPACT_ATOMS: atom_id res chain seq x y z
N MET A 1 27.06 -25.14 1.39
CA MET A 1 26.55 -23.93 2.08
C MET A 1 26.74 -22.66 1.27
N LYS A 2 27.96 -22.32 0.81
CA LYS A 2 28.21 -21.14 -0.04
C LYS A 2 27.39 -21.13 -1.34
N GLU A 3 27.29 -22.28 -2.02
CA GLU A 3 26.45 -22.42 -3.22
C GLU A 3 24.97 -22.10 -2.95
N ILE A 4 24.39 -22.65 -1.87
CA ILE A 4 22.99 -22.39 -1.49
C ILE A 4 22.78 -20.90 -1.21
N TRP A 5 23.71 -20.26 -0.52
CA TRP A 5 23.67 -18.82 -0.24
C TRP A 5 23.71 -17.98 -1.52
N ASN A 6 24.59 -18.33 -2.47
CA ASN A 6 24.69 -17.65 -3.75
C ASN A 6 23.39 -17.77 -4.57
N TRP A 7 22.77 -18.95 -4.59
CA TRP A 7 21.47 -19.14 -5.26
C TRP A 7 20.36 -18.30 -4.64
N ILE A 8 20.32 -18.20 -3.30
CA ILE A 8 19.38 -17.33 -2.59
C ILE A 8 19.59 -15.87 -3.01
N GLN A 9 20.83 -15.37 -2.96
CA GLN A 9 21.15 -14.00 -3.36
C GLN A 9 20.80 -13.72 -4.82
N LEU A 10 21.06 -14.68 -5.71
CA LEU A 10 20.72 -14.57 -7.13
C LEU A 10 19.20 -14.39 -7.33
N VAL A 11 18.40 -15.22 -6.67
CA VAL A 11 16.94 -15.15 -6.75
C VAL A 11 16.43 -13.80 -6.22
N PHE A 12 16.90 -13.36 -5.05
CA PHE A 12 16.50 -12.06 -4.50
C PHE A 12 16.93 -10.89 -5.38
N THR A 13 18.12 -10.96 -5.95
CA THR A 13 18.62 -9.91 -6.86
C THR A 13 17.81 -9.87 -8.15
N ALA A 14 17.49 -11.03 -8.73
CA ALA A 14 16.67 -11.11 -9.93
C ALA A 14 15.26 -10.57 -9.68
N ILE A 15 14.62 -10.96 -8.57
CA ILE A 15 13.30 -10.46 -8.17
C ILE A 15 13.36 -8.94 -7.93
N GLY A 16 14.35 -8.47 -7.18
CA GLY A 16 14.54 -7.04 -6.91
C GLY A 16 14.78 -6.22 -8.18
N GLY A 17 15.57 -6.76 -9.11
CA GLY A 17 15.81 -6.14 -10.42
C GLY A 17 14.54 -6.02 -11.26
N VAL A 18 13.75 -7.10 -11.35
CA VAL A 18 12.46 -7.12 -12.07
C VAL A 18 11.47 -6.16 -11.43
N LEU A 19 11.34 -6.17 -10.10
CA LEU A 19 10.45 -5.25 -9.38
C LEU A 19 10.89 -3.79 -9.52
N GLY A 20 12.19 -3.51 -9.41
CA GLY A 20 12.73 -2.17 -9.58
C GLY A 20 12.49 -1.63 -10.98
N TRP A 21 12.67 -2.46 -12.02
CA TRP A 21 12.33 -2.11 -13.39
C TRP A 21 10.81 -1.87 -13.55
N TYR A 22 9.98 -2.79 -13.07
CA TYR A 22 8.53 -2.73 -13.23
C TYR A 22 7.89 -1.53 -12.52
N LEU A 23 8.39 -1.18 -11.33
CA LEU A 23 7.87 -0.05 -10.54
C LEU A 23 8.46 1.30 -10.97
N GLY A 24 9.37 1.34 -11.94
CA GLY A 24 9.98 2.58 -12.43
C GLY A 24 11.03 3.18 -11.50
N GLY A 25 11.72 2.35 -10.74
CA GLY A 25 12.74 2.75 -9.77
C GLY A 25 12.19 3.04 -8.37
N LEU A 26 13.11 3.09 -7.40
CA LEU A 26 12.85 3.39 -6.00
C LEU A 26 13.12 4.87 -5.71
N ASP A 27 12.17 5.73 -6.02
CA ASP A 27 12.23 7.16 -5.70
C ASP A 27 11.49 7.50 -4.40
N GLY A 28 11.54 8.77 -3.99
CA GLY A 28 10.92 9.23 -2.75
C GLY A 28 9.41 8.98 -2.68
N PHE A 29 8.70 9.02 -3.82
CA PHE A 29 7.26 8.75 -3.86
C PHE A 29 6.97 7.27 -3.57
N LEU A 30 7.71 6.37 -4.21
CA LEU A 30 7.55 4.94 -3.97
C LEU A 30 7.98 4.55 -2.55
N TYR A 31 9.04 5.15 -2.00
CA TYR A 31 9.43 4.97 -0.60
C TYR A 31 8.34 5.42 0.37
N ALA A 32 7.69 6.56 0.10
CA ALA A 32 6.57 7.02 0.90
C ALA A 32 5.40 6.03 0.87
N LEU A 33 5.02 5.52 -0.32
CA LEU A 33 3.97 4.51 -0.44
C LEU A 33 4.30 3.25 0.34
N ILE A 34 5.53 2.74 0.23
CA ILE A 34 5.97 1.55 0.98
C ILE A 34 5.84 1.79 2.49
N ALA A 35 6.27 2.96 2.98
CA ALA A 35 6.16 3.31 4.40
C ALA A 35 4.69 3.32 4.86
N PHE A 36 3.79 3.95 4.09
CA PHE A 36 2.35 3.97 4.40
C PHE A 36 1.76 2.56 4.45
N VAL A 37 2.04 1.72 3.45
CA VAL A 37 1.54 0.33 3.39
C VAL A 37 2.05 -0.50 4.59
N VAL A 38 3.33 -0.36 4.95
CA VAL A 38 3.93 -1.10 6.07
C VAL A 38 3.31 -0.67 7.40
N VAL A 39 3.21 0.65 7.64
CA VAL A 39 2.63 1.18 8.88
C VAL A 39 1.14 0.84 8.96
N ASP A 40 0.38 0.99 7.87
CA ASP A 40 -1.02 0.58 7.82
C ASP A 40 -1.18 -0.90 8.17
N TYR A 41 -0.40 -1.79 7.56
CA TYR A 41 -0.47 -3.22 7.88
C TYR A 41 -0.16 -3.51 9.35
N ILE A 42 0.88 -2.89 9.92
CA ILE A 42 1.20 -3.04 11.34
C ILE A 42 0.04 -2.57 12.21
N THR A 43 -0.51 -1.38 11.94
CA THR A 43 -1.63 -0.83 12.72
C THR A 43 -2.91 -1.65 12.57
N GLY A 44 -3.19 -2.21 11.39
CA GLY A 44 -4.30 -3.12 11.15
C GLY A 44 -4.16 -4.43 11.92
N VAL A 45 -2.94 -4.98 12.03
CA VAL A 45 -2.67 -6.15 12.88
C VAL A 45 -2.87 -5.78 14.36
N LEU A 46 -2.37 -4.63 14.82
CA LEU A 46 -2.57 -4.16 16.19
C LEU A 46 -4.06 -4.00 16.52
N ARG A 47 -4.84 -3.40 15.62
CA ARG A 47 -6.30 -3.31 15.73
C ARG A 47 -6.94 -4.68 15.90
N ALA A 48 -6.59 -5.65 15.06
CA ALA A 48 -7.15 -7.00 15.13
C ALA A 48 -6.81 -7.70 16.47
N ILE A 49 -5.64 -7.41 17.06
CA ILE A 49 -5.25 -7.89 18.39
C ILE A 49 -6.09 -7.22 19.47
N VAL A 50 -6.21 -5.88 19.46
CA VAL A 50 -7.01 -5.10 20.43
C VAL A 50 -8.48 -5.53 20.41
N GLU A 51 -9.06 -5.72 19.22
CA GLU A 51 -10.44 -6.19 19.06
C GLU A 51 -10.60 -7.69 19.32
N LYS A 52 -9.51 -8.44 19.56
CA LYS A 52 -9.50 -9.91 19.69
C LYS A 52 -10.13 -10.65 18.50
N LYS A 53 -10.02 -10.07 17.29
CA LYS A 53 -10.56 -10.58 16.03
C LYS A 53 -9.47 -10.96 15.03
N LEU A 54 -8.35 -11.48 15.52
CA LEU A 54 -7.26 -11.91 14.67
C LEU A 54 -7.72 -13.07 13.77
N SER A 55 -7.74 -12.85 12.46
CA SER A 55 -8.10 -13.86 11.47
C SER A 55 -7.07 -13.86 10.34
N SER A 56 -6.44 -15.01 10.12
CA SER A 56 -5.50 -15.19 9.00
C SER A 56 -6.14 -14.96 7.65
N ARG A 57 -7.44 -15.28 7.50
CA ARG A 57 -8.21 -14.99 6.28
C ARG A 57 -8.31 -13.48 6.01
N VAL A 58 -8.59 -12.68 7.04
CA VAL A 58 -8.66 -11.22 6.92
C VAL A 58 -7.28 -10.64 6.64
N GLY A 59 -6.24 -11.14 7.33
CA GLY A 59 -4.85 -10.74 7.09
C GLY A 59 -4.37 -11.04 5.68
N ALA A 60 -4.68 -12.23 5.14
CA ALA A 60 -4.34 -12.62 3.78
C ALA A 60 -5.04 -11.74 2.74
N GLN A 61 -6.32 -11.42 2.94
CA GLN A 61 -7.04 -10.46 2.10
C GLN A 61 -6.43 -9.06 2.17
N GLY A 62 -5.98 -8.62 3.35
CA GLY A 62 -5.25 -7.37 3.53
C GLY A 62 -3.98 -7.34 2.69
N ILE A 63 -3.12 -8.36 2.82
CA ILE A 63 -1.87 -8.48 2.05
C ILE A 63 -2.15 -8.53 0.55
N ALA A 64 -3.17 -9.28 0.10
CA ALA A 64 -3.53 -9.35 -1.31
C ALA A 64 -3.88 -7.97 -1.89
N LYS A 65 -4.62 -7.13 -1.14
CA LYS A 65 -4.88 -5.73 -1.53
C LYS A 65 -3.59 -4.91 -1.61
N LYS A 66 -2.67 -5.08 -0.63
CA LYS A 66 -1.38 -4.37 -0.63
C LYS A 66 -0.44 -4.82 -1.75
N VAL A 67 -0.54 -6.06 -2.21
CA VAL A 67 0.20 -6.51 -3.41
C VAL A 67 -0.44 -5.92 -4.67
N ALA A 68 -1.77 -5.94 -4.76
CA ALA A 68 -2.50 -5.42 -5.92
C ALA A 68 -2.22 -3.94 -6.20
N LEU A 69 -2.11 -3.09 -5.17
CA LEU A 69 -1.77 -1.68 -5.39
C LEU A 69 -0.39 -1.50 -6.07
N PHE A 70 0.61 -2.31 -5.72
CA PHE A 70 1.93 -2.23 -6.38
C PHE A 70 1.88 -2.71 -7.83
N LEU A 71 1.00 -3.67 -8.14
CA LEU A 71 0.73 -4.05 -9.54
C LEU A 71 0.14 -2.87 -10.32
N VAL A 72 -0.83 -2.16 -9.73
CA VAL A 72 -1.42 -0.98 -10.38
C VAL A 72 -0.39 0.15 -10.57
N VAL A 73 0.48 0.38 -9.58
CA VAL A 73 1.60 1.34 -9.70
C VAL A 73 2.54 0.98 -10.85
N GLY A 74 2.90 -0.30 -10.98
CA GLY A 74 3.76 -0.75 -12.08
C GLY A 74 3.08 -0.64 -13.45
N ILE A 75 1.78 -0.92 -13.56
CA ILE A 75 1.03 -0.61 -14.80
C ILE A 75 1.07 0.90 -15.10
N GLY A 76 0.89 1.75 -14.10
CA GLY A 76 1.05 3.20 -14.24
C GLY A 76 2.42 3.58 -14.81
N HIS A 77 3.49 2.98 -14.27
CA HIS A 77 4.84 3.19 -14.79
C HIS A 77 5.00 2.76 -16.25
N LEU A 78 4.48 1.60 -16.63
CA LEU A 78 4.54 1.11 -18.00
C LEU A 78 3.78 2.04 -18.96
N ILE A 79 2.62 2.55 -18.55
CA ILE A 79 1.85 3.51 -19.34
C ILE A 79 2.64 4.82 -19.52
N ASP A 80 3.20 5.38 -18.43
CA ASP A 80 4.02 6.58 -18.51
C ASP A 80 5.18 6.40 -19.49
N THR A 81 5.85 5.26 -19.41
CA THR A 81 7.07 4.97 -20.17
C THR A 81 6.79 4.70 -21.64
N TYR A 82 5.79 3.86 -21.94
CA TYR A 82 5.58 3.33 -23.29
C TYR A 82 4.44 4.01 -24.06
N LEU A 83 3.45 4.59 -23.38
CA LEU A 83 2.28 5.20 -24.02
C LEU A 83 2.28 6.73 -23.96
N LEU A 84 2.81 7.33 -22.90
CA LEU A 84 2.72 8.78 -22.67
C LEU A 84 4.01 9.56 -22.98
N GLY A 85 5.00 8.91 -23.62
CA GLY A 85 6.20 9.58 -24.11
C GLY A 85 7.35 9.69 -23.10
N GLY A 86 7.34 8.90 -22.02
CA GLY A 86 8.50 8.73 -21.15
C GLY A 86 8.53 9.67 -19.93
N THR A 87 9.76 9.94 -19.46
CA THR A 87 10.08 10.62 -18.19
C THR A 87 9.39 11.99 -18.08
N GLY A 88 8.26 12.05 -17.37
CA GLY A 88 7.49 13.28 -17.16
C GLY A 88 5.97 13.07 -17.13
N ALA A 89 5.47 11.94 -17.64
CA ALA A 89 4.06 11.61 -17.49
C ALA A 89 3.73 11.30 -16.01
N PRO A 90 2.68 11.92 -15.43
CA PRO A 90 2.46 11.90 -14.00
C PRO A 90 1.61 10.71 -13.52
N LEU A 91 1.29 9.72 -14.36
CA LEU A 91 0.27 8.72 -14.02
C LEU A 91 0.72 7.81 -12.86
N ARG A 92 1.94 7.26 -12.92
CA ARG A 92 2.55 6.49 -11.83
C ARG A 92 2.54 7.28 -10.54
N THR A 93 2.96 8.55 -10.59
CA THR A 93 2.98 9.42 -9.42
C THR A 93 1.57 9.66 -8.90
N ALA A 94 0.60 9.97 -9.75
CA ALA A 94 -0.80 10.17 -9.35
C ALA A 94 -1.39 8.91 -8.70
N ILE A 95 -1.13 7.72 -9.25
CA ILE A 95 -1.54 6.44 -8.67
C ILE A 95 -0.88 6.24 -7.29
N ILE A 96 0.41 6.56 -7.14
CA ILE A 96 1.10 6.50 -5.86
C ILE A 96 0.43 7.42 -4.83
N PHE A 97 0.14 8.68 -5.17
CA PHE A 97 -0.54 9.61 -4.28
C PHE A 97 -1.95 9.15 -3.92
N PHE A 98 -2.68 8.59 -4.88
CA PHE A 98 -3.99 7.98 -4.63
C PHE A 98 -3.91 6.86 -3.58
N TYR A 99 -2.95 5.94 -3.72
CA TYR A 99 -2.80 4.87 -2.75
C TYR A 99 -2.23 5.35 -1.42
N ILE A 100 -1.34 6.34 -1.37
CA ILE A 100 -0.93 6.97 -0.10
C ILE A 100 -2.15 7.54 0.63
N ALA A 101 -3.06 8.22 -0.07
CA ALA A 101 -4.29 8.72 0.54
C ALA A 101 -5.18 7.58 1.06
N ASN A 102 -5.35 6.50 0.28
CA ASN A 102 -6.13 5.33 0.66
C ASN A 102 -5.56 4.61 1.90
N GLU A 103 -4.24 4.41 1.94
CA GLU A 103 -3.52 3.85 3.07
C GLU A 103 -3.55 4.79 4.28
N GLY A 104 -3.50 6.11 4.06
CA GLY A 104 -3.64 7.12 5.09
C GLY A 104 -5.01 7.09 5.77
N ILE A 105 -6.09 6.90 5.01
CA ILE A 105 -7.44 6.73 5.55
C ILE A 105 -7.50 5.50 6.45
N SER A 106 -7.07 4.34 5.94
CA SER A 106 -7.00 3.07 6.70
C SER A 106 -6.16 3.21 7.97
N LEU A 107 -5.03 3.93 7.90
CA LEU A 107 -4.16 4.20 9.03
C LEU A 107 -4.88 5.00 10.14
N VAL A 108 -5.63 6.04 9.78
CA VAL A 108 -6.37 6.86 10.76
C VAL A 108 -7.49 6.06 11.42
N GLU A 109 -8.17 5.19 10.67
CA GLU A 109 -9.16 4.26 11.21
C GLU A 109 -8.53 3.28 12.20
N ASN A 110 -7.41 2.66 11.82
CA ASN A 110 -6.70 1.72 12.68
C ASN A 110 -6.17 2.42 13.94
N ALA A 111 -5.62 3.64 13.80
CA ALA A 111 -5.20 4.48 14.91
C ALA A 111 -6.34 4.81 15.88
N THR A 112 -7.51 5.17 15.35
CA THR A 112 -8.71 5.44 16.15
C THR A 112 -9.17 4.19 16.89
N ALA A 113 -9.17 3.03 16.22
CA ALA A 113 -9.60 1.77 16.80
C ALA A 113 -8.68 1.26 17.93
N ILE A 114 -7.38 1.55 17.86
CA ILE A 114 -6.41 1.21 18.93
C ILE A 114 -6.33 2.26 20.05
N GLY A 115 -7.14 3.32 19.98
CA GLY A 115 -7.26 4.34 21.03
C GLY A 115 -6.26 5.50 20.94
N LEU A 116 -5.62 5.72 19.79
CA LEU A 116 -4.80 6.92 19.59
C LEU A 116 -5.69 8.18 19.50
N PRO A 117 -5.26 9.31 20.08
CA PRO A 117 -6.00 10.56 20.00
C PRO A 117 -5.96 11.10 18.56
N VAL A 118 -7.09 10.96 17.85
CA VAL A 118 -7.31 11.54 16.52
C VAL A 118 -8.30 12.71 16.65
N PRO A 119 -8.06 13.87 16.00
CA PRO A 119 -8.99 15.01 15.98
C PRO A 119 -10.41 14.61 15.58
N GLU A 120 -11.43 15.11 16.29
CA GLU A 120 -12.84 14.75 16.05
C GLU A 120 -13.29 15.05 14.62
N LYS A 121 -12.88 16.20 14.06
CA LYS A 121 -13.18 16.53 12.66
C LYS A 121 -12.73 15.45 11.68
N LEU A 122 -11.57 14.82 11.90
CA LEU A 122 -11.11 13.74 11.03
C LEU A 122 -11.94 12.47 11.21
N LYS A 123 -12.38 12.17 12.44
CA LYS A 123 -13.27 11.04 12.71
C LYS A 123 -14.63 11.22 12.04
N ASP A 124 -15.18 12.43 12.07
CA ASP A 124 -16.48 12.75 11.48
C ASP A 124 -16.46 12.63 9.96
N GLU A 125 -15.41 13.14 9.31
CA GLU A 125 -15.23 13.00 7.86
C GLU A 125 -15.08 11.53 7.45
N LEU A 126 -14.31 10.74 8.20
CA LEU A 126 -14.17 9.29 7.97
C LEU A 126 -15.51 8.55 8.14
N ALA A 127 -16.31 8.93 9.13
CA ALA A 127 -17.63 8.34 9.33
C ALA A 127 -18.59 8.65 8.17
N GLN A 128 -18.51 9.84 7.59
CA GLN A 128 -19.31 10.21 6.41
C GLN A 128 -18.90 9.44 5.15
N LEU A 129 -17.61 9.12 4.99
CA LEU A 129 -17.14 8.28 3.89
C LEU A 129 -17.76 6.87 3.97
N HIS A 130 -17.77 6.25 5.15
CA HIS A 130 -18.40 4.94 5.36
C HIS A 130 -19.93 4.98 5.30
N GLY A 131 -20.57 6.07 5.73
CA GLY A 131 -22.02 6.24 5.68
C GLY A 131 -22.58 6.27 4.25
N LYS A 132 -21.76 6.60 3.24
CA LYS A 132 -22.16 6.66 1.82
C LYS A 132 -22.08 5.32 1.09
N ASP A 133 -21.33 4.34 1.60
CA ASP A 133 -21.26 3.00 1.00
C ASP A 133 -22.57 2.20 1.15
N GLY A 134 -23.50 2.67 2.01
CA GLY A 134 -24.84 2.12 2.19
C GLY A 134 -25.92 2.64 1.22
N GLU A 135 -25.59 3.61 0.35
CA GLU A 135 -26.55 4.22 -0.60
C GLU A 135 -26.13 4.08 -2.08
N ALA A 136 -25.35 3.06 -2.42
CA ALA A 136 -25.27 2.60 -3.81
C ALA A 136 -26.48 1.70 -4.11
N LYS A 137 -27.56 2.31 -4.61
CA LYS A 137 -28.66 1.60 -5.29
C LYS A 137 -28.23 1.10 -6.66
#